data_AF-A0A932WIJ2-F1
#
_entry.id   AF-A0A932WIJ2-F1
#
_cell.length_a   1.000
_cell.length_b   1.000
_cell.length_c   1.000
_cell.angle_alpha   90.00
_cell.angle_beta   90.00
_cell.angle_gamma   90.00
#
_symmetry.space_group_name_H-M   'P 1'
#
loop_
_entity.id
_entity.type
_entity.pdbx_description
1 polymer ?
#
loop_
_entity_poly.entity_id
_entity_poly.type
_entity_poly.pdbx_seq_one_letter_code
_entity_poly.pdbx_strand_id
1 'polypeptide(L)'
;MTITNAERGLSQISSVETSRLIVSQPAKLTELNDLLLSLENLDRRVSERTAEDRSADLGGAGAGTTGQQGTSGASARDQAIANIPAEAVIKKKLEQHITGEIKSLRALARRASRTSRPGGAHSLNQIYARIRRLNALLAEILEASLDLLRRLFIRVFIDHQPIL
;
A
#
# COMPACT_ATOMS: atom_id res chain seq x y z
N MET A 1 -78.01 -14.78 -54.77
CA MET A 1 -78.24 -15.20 -53.38
C MET A 1 -77.60 -16.56 -53.19
N THR A 2 -76.50 -16.63 -52.44
CA THR A 2 -76.07 -17.78 -51.61
C THR A 2 -74.83 -17.33 -50.84
N ILE A 3 -74.95 -17.29 -49.52
CA ILE A 3 -73.88 -17.03 -48.56
C ILE A 3 -73.40 -18.40 -48.07
N THR A 4 -72.09 -18.64 -48.06
CA THR A 4 -71.48 -19.67 -47.21
C THR A 4 -70.10 -19.20 -46.74
N ASN A 5 -70.02 -18.88 -45.45
CA ASN A 5 -68.78 -18.72 -44.69
C ASN A 5 -68.10 -20.09 -44.51
N ALA A 6 -66.77 -20.13 -44.57
CA ALA A 6 -65.97 -21.12 -43.84
C ALA A 6 -64.58 -20.54 -43.56
N GLU A 7 -64.32 -20.37 -42.27
CA GLU A 7 -63.12 -19.86 -41.64
C GLU A 7 -61.88 -20.68 -42.02
N ARG A 8 -60.80 -20.01 -42.42
CA ARG A 8 -59.44 -20.50 -42.14
C ARG A 8 -58.60 -19.33 -41.67
N GLY A 9 -58.38 -19.33 -40.36
CA GLY A 9 -57.48 -18.41 -39.69
C GLY A 9 -56.08 -18.49 -40.28
N LEU A 10 -55.57 -17.34 -40.68
CA LEU A 10 -54.15 -17.05 -40.71
C LEU A 10 -53.94 -15.91 -39.72
N SER A 11 -53.91 -16.30 -38.45
CA SER A 11 -53.41 -15.50 -37.34
C SER A 11 -51.92 -15.26 -37.57
N GLN A 12 -51.58 -14.28 -38.39
CA GLN A 12 -50.24 -13.71 -38.43
C GLN A 12 -50.31 -12.35 -37.77
N ILE A 13 -50.52 -12.39 -36.45
CA ILE A 13 -50.31 -11.24 -35.58
C ILE A 13 -48.81 -10.97 -35.64
N SER A 14 -48.44 -9.90 -36.34
CA SER A 14 -47.15 -9.25 -36.26
C SER A 14 -46.95 -8.76 -34.83
N SER A 15 -46.50 -9.65 -33.95
CA SER A 15 -46.01 -9.26 -32.63
C SER A 15 -44.64 -8.63 -32.85
N VAL A 16 -44.60 -7.30 -32.82
CA VAL A 16 -43.35 -6.55 -32.72
C VAL A 16 -42.74 -6.94 -31.38
N GLU A 17 -41.76 -7.84 -31.42
CA GLU A 17 -40.92 -8.17 -30.28
C GLU A 17 -40.19 -6.89 -29.85
N THR A 18 -40.74 -6.20 -28.85
CA THR A 18 -39.99 -5.23 -28.08
C THR A 18 -38.84 -5.98 -27.44
N SER A 19 -37.65 -5.82 -28.00
CA SER A 19 -36.40 -6.39 -27.48
C SER A 19 -36.14 -5.78 -26.11
N ARG A 20 -36.64 -6.43 -25.05
CA ARG A 20 -36.34 -6.03 -23.67
C ARG A 20 -34.85 -6.28 -23.44
N LEU A 21 -34.09 -5.21 -23.21
CA LEU A 21 -32.71 -5.29 -22.73
C LEU A 21 -32.70 -6.01 -21.38
N ILE A 22 -32.41 -7.31 -21.38
CA ILE A 22 -32.15 -8.07 -20.16
C ILE A 22 -30.75 -7.68 -19.70
N VAL A 23 -30.67 -6.76 -18.75
CA VAL A 23 -29.42 -6.39 -18.09
C VAL A 23 -29.08 -7.48 -17.07
N SER A 24 -28.18 -8.39 -17.43
CA SER A 24 -27.61 -9.33 -16.45
C SER A 24 -26.62 -8.58 -15.56
N GLN A 25 -26.98 -8.34 -14.29
CA GLN A 25 -25.99 -7.93 -13.31
C GLN A 25 -25.08 -9.11 -12.95
N PRO A 26 -23.76 -8.92 -12.91
CA PRO A 26 -22.84 -9.95 -12.42
C PRO A 26 -23.08 -10.23 -10.94
N ALA A 27 -22.89 -11.50 -10.54
CA ALA A 27 -23.06 -11.95 -9.17
C ALA A 27 -22.21 -11.11 -8.19
N LYS A 28 -22.77 -10.83 -7.01
CA LYS A 28 -22.17 -9.96 -6.00
C LYS A 28 -20.82 -10.50 -5.52
N LEU A 29 -19.73 -9.84 -5.96
CA LEU A 29 -18.39 -9.60 -5.40
C LEU A 29 -17.82 -10.45 -4.23
N THR A 30 -18.27 -11.68 -3.98
CA THR A 30 -17.63 -12.59 -3.03
C THR A 30 -16.23 -12.96 -3.49
N GLU A 31 -16.05 -13.13 -4.81
CA GLU A 31 -14.76 -13.43 -5.43
C GLU A 31 -13.72 -12.31 -5.28
N LEU A 32 -14.14 -11.04 -5.19
CA LEU A 32 -13.19 -9.94 -4.93
C LEU A 32 -12.70 -9.92 -3.49
N ASN A 33 -13.55 -10.27 -2.52
CA ASN A 33 -13.12 -10.39 -1.13
C ASN A 33 -12.12 -11.54 -0.97
N ASP A 34 -12.37 -12.69 -1.59
CA ASP A 34 -11.43 -13.80 -1.57
C ASP A 34 -10.10 -13.43 -2.25
N LEU A 35 -10.14 -12.65 -3.32
CA LEU A 35 -8.93 -12.16 -3.98
C LEU A 35 -8.17 -11.14 -3.12
N LEU A 36 -8.87 -10.24 -2.41
CA LEU A 36 -8.24 -9.31 -1.46
C LEU A 36 -7.60 -10.03 -0.26
N LEU A 37 -8.28 -11.04 0.29
CA LEU A 37 -7.74 -11.90 1.35
C LEU A 37 -6.50 -12.68 0.89
N SER A 38 -6.47 -13.12 -0.37
CA SER A 38 -5.29 -13.80 -0.94
C SER A 38 -4.07 -12.88 -1.06
N LEU A 39 -4.28 -11.59 -1.37
CA LEU A 39 -3.21 -10.60 -1.50
C LEU A 39 -2.62 -10.19 -0.15
N GLU A 40 -3.44 -10.10 0.90
CA GLU A 40 -2.97 -9.81 2.26
C GLU A 40 -1.99 -10.88 2.79
N ASN A 41 -2.19 -12.14 2.37
CA ASN A 41 -1.30 -13.25 2.73
C ASN A 41 0.04 -13.24 1.96
N LEU A 42 0.12 -12.52 0.83
CA LEU A 42 1.34 -12.44 0.01
C LEU A 42 2.33 -11.41 0.57
N ASP A 43 1.85 -10.28 1.11
CA ASP A 43 2.69 -9.25 1.74
C ASP A 43 3.44 -9.76 2.98
N ARG A 44 2.95 -10.82 3.65
CA ARG A 44 3.63 -11.46 4.79
C ARG A 44 4.80 -12.37 4.40
N ARG A 45 4.98 -12.73 3.12
CA ARG A 45 6.02 -13.69 2.67
C ARG A 45 7.25 -13.03 2.04
N VAL A 46 7.32 -11.71 1.96
CA VAL A 46 8.52 -10.99 1.50
C VAL A 46 9.35 -10.54 2.70
N SER A 47 9.82 -11.51 3.47
CA SER A 47 10.84 -11.33 4.51
C SER A 47 11.88 -12.42 4.27
N GLU A 48 12.90 -12.12 3.48
CA GLU A 48 14.22 -12.78 3.50
C GLU A 48 15.10 -12.23 2.37
N ARG A 49 15.96 -11.27 2.72
CA ARG A 49 17.35 -11.12 2.25
C ARG A 49 17.92 -9.79 2.78
N THR A 50 18.12 -9.75 4.09
CA THR A 50 19.10 -8.84 4.69
C THR A 50 20.45 -9.54 4.57
N ALA A 51 21.20 -9.24 3.50
CA ALA A 51 22.59 -9.64 3.41
C ALA A 51 23.42 -8.60 4.17
N GLU A 52 23.79 -8.95 5.39
CA GLU A 52 24.79 -8.24 6.18
C GLU A 52 26.16 -8.44 5.51
N ASP A 53 26.68 -7.41 4.84
CA ASP A 53 28.09 -7.38 4.45
C ASP A 53 28.92 -6.99 5.68
N ARG A 54 29.39 -8.02 6.39
CA ARG A 54 30.47 -7.93 7.36
C ARG A 54 31.80 -7.99 6.62
N SER A 55 32.30 -6.84 6.22
CA SER A 55 33.71 -6.71 5.88
C SER A 55 34.46 -6.14 7.10
N ALA A 56 34.91 -7.08 7.92
CA ALA A 56 35.94 -6.87 8.92
C ALA A 56 37.28 -6.74 8.20
N ASP A 57 37.92 -5.57 8.28
CA ASP A 57 39.34 -5.44 7.96
C ASP A 57 40.11 -4.98 9.20
N LEU A 58 41.14 -5.76 9.50
CA LEU A 58 41.91 -5.81 10.73
C LEU A 58 43.14 -4.90 10.59
N GLY A 59 43.19 -3.82 11.36
CA GLY A 59 44.40 -3.00 11.52
C GLY A 59 44.56 -2.60 12.98
N GLY A 60 45.21 -3.45 13.76
CA GLY A 60 45.38 -3.27 15.20
C GLY A 60 46.37 -2.17 15.58
N ALA A 61 46.07 -1.46 16.68
CA ALA A 61 47.05 -0.86 17.56
C ALA A 61 46.41 -0.45 18.89
N GLY A 62 47.01 -0.88 19.99
CA GLY A 62 47.10 -0.05 21.20
C GLY A 62 46.07 -0.27 22.31
N ALA A 63 46.49 -1.08 23.29
CA ALA A 63 46.46 -0.79 24.73
C ALA A 63 45.17 -0.29 25.39
N GLY A 64 44.70 -1.04 26.39
CA GLY A 64 43.87 -0.48 27.45
C GLY A 64 42.93 -1.49 28.09
N THR A 65 43.42 -2.25 29.06
CA THR A 65 42.59 -2.94 30.03
C THR A 65 41.74 -1.92 30.80
N THR A 66 40.42 -1.97 30.67
CA THR A 66 39.51 -1.54 31.74
C THR A 66 38.25 -2.38 31.65
N GLY A 67 38.12 -3.33 32.58
CA GLY A 67 36.84 -3.98 32.83
C GLY A 67 35.87 -2.92 33.32
N GLN A 68 34.85 -2.61 32.51
CA GLN A 68 33.76 -1.75 32.91
C GLN A 68 32.49 -2.59 32.93
N GLN A 69 32.26 -3.14 34.12
CA GLN A 69 31.00 -3.09 34.85
C GLN A 69 29.79 -2.77 33.97
N GLY A 70 28.91 -3.76 33.79
CA GLY A 70 27.63 -3.62 33.12
C GLY A 70 26.74 -2.60 33.84
N THR A 71 26.99 -1.32 33.59
CA THR A 71 25.95 -0.30 33.66
C THR A 71 24.95 -0.67 32.58
N SER A 72 23.70 -0.84 33.00
CA SER A 72 22.53 -0.74 32.13
C SER A 72 22.44 0.71 31.61
N GLY A 73 23.46 1.15 30.88
CA GLY A 73 23.53 2.44 30.24
C GLY A 73 22.42 2.47 29.21
N ALA A 74 21.56 3.49 29.31
CA ALA A 74 20.45 3.70 28.38
C ALA A 74 20.92 3.43 26.95
N SER A 75 20.29 2.46 26.28
CA SER A 75 20.64 2.10 24.91
C SER A 75 20.59 3.34 24.03
N ALA A 76 21.38 3.40 22.95
CA ALA A 76 21.32 4.52 21.99
C ALA A 76 19.88 4.81 21.53
N ARG A 77 19.05 3.76 21.47
CA ARG A 77 17.61 3.83 21.24
C ARG A 77 16.85 4.55 22.37
N ASP A 78 17.10 4.20 23.62
CA ASP A 78 16.43 4.78 24.79
C ASP A 78 16.77 6.27 24.94
N GLN A 79 18.02 6.64 24.63
CA GLN A 79 18.46 8.04 24.58
C GLN A 79 17.75 8.81 23.45
N ALA A 80 17.52 8.19 22.30
CA ALA A 80 16.77 8.81 21.21
C ALA A 80 15.27 8.96 21.54
N ILE A 81 14.69 8.02 22.27
CA ILE A 81 13.29 8.08 22.74
C ILE A 81 13.12 9.17 23.81
N ALA A 82 14.10 9.35 24.71
CA ALA A 82 14.07 10.42 25.70
C ALA A 82 14.13 11.81 25.05
N ASN A 83 14.81 11.93 23.90
CA ASN A 83 15.01 13.19 23.17
C ASN A 83 14.04 13.38 21.99
N ILE A 84 12.79 12.90 22.13
CA ILE A 84 11.77 13.11 21.10
C ILE A 84 11.40 14.61 21.02
N PRO A 85 11.42 15.21 19.82
CA PRO A 85 11.14 16.64 19.64
C PRO A 85 9.65 16.98 19.87
N ALA A 86 9.34 18.28 19.94
CA ALA A 86 7.98 18.77 20.10
C ALA A 86 7.05 18.34 18.95
N GLU A 87 5.74 18.26 19.22
CA GLU A 87 4.73 17.75 18.29
C GLU A 87 4.77 18.39 16.91
N ALA A 88 4.88 19.72 16.84
CA ALA A 88 4.94 20.46 15.57
C ALA A 88 6.14 20.03 14.71
N VAL A 89 7.27 19.69 15.33
CA VAL A 89 8.48 19.23 14.64
C VAL A 89 8.29 17.79 14.15
N ILE A 90 7.64 16.92 14.96
CA ILE A 90 7.32 15.55 14.57
C ILE A 90 6.42 15.56 13.32
N LYS A 91 5.31 16.30 13.37
CA LYS A 91 4.36 16.42 12.25
C LYS A 91 5.08 16.86 10.98
N LYS A 92 5.83 17.97 11.06
CA LYS A 92 6.60 18.50 9.92
C LYS A 92 7.59 17.49 9.35
N LYS A 93 8.33 16.76 10.19
CA LYS A 93 9.31 15.76 9.72
C LYS A 93 8.62 14.57 9.05
N LEU A 94 7.52 14.07 9.61
CA LEU A 94 6.75 12.98 9.01
C LEU A 94 6.13 13.41 7.67
N GLU A 95 5.53 14.59 7.62
CA GLU A 95 4.99 15.18 6.37
C GLU A 95 6.07 15.29 5.29
N GLN A 96 7.24 15.84 5.63
CA GLN A 96 8.37 15.95 4.71
C GLN A 96 8.86 14.60 4.19
N HIS A 97 8.91 13.59 5.07
CA HIS A 97 9.35 12.26 4.69
C HIS A 97 8.34 11.59 3.75
N ILE A 98 7.05 11.60 4.10
CA ILE A 98 5.97 11.02 3.29
C ILE A 98 5.85 11.72 1.93
N THR A 99 5.93 13.04 1.90
CA THR A 99 5.89 13.80 0.63
C THR A 99 7.09 13.49 -0.25
N GLY A 100 8.27 13.28 0.35
CA GLY A 100 9.46 12.78 -0.33
C GLY A 100 9.26 11.40 -0.97
N GLU A 101 8.66 10.47 -0.23
CA GLU A 101 8.32 9.13 -0.75
C GLU A 101 7.28 9.18 -1.87
N ILE A 102 6.23 9.99 -1.73
CA ILE A 102 5.26 10.18 -2.80
C ILE A 102 5.94 10.70 -4.07
N LYS A 103 6.87 11.65 -3.93
CA LYS A 103 7.62 12.21 -5.07
C LYS A 103 8.50 11.14 -5.73
N SER A 104 9.17 10.29 -4.96
CA SER A 104 10.00 9.21 -5.48
C SER A 104 9.14 8.16 -6.21
N LEU A 105 8.00 7.76 -5.63
CA LEU A 105 7.03 6.85 -6.25
C LEU A 105 6.43 7.43 -7.54
N ARG A 106 6.10 8.73 -7.57
CA ARG A 106 5.64 9.40 -8.80
C ARG A 106 6.72 9.44 -9.87
N ALA A 107 7.99 9.59 -9.51
CA ALA A 107 9.09 9.49 -10.46
C ALA A 107 9.24 8.06 -11.00
N LEU A 108 9.07 7.06 -10.13
CA LEU A 108 9.11 5.64 -10.51
C LEU A 108 7.94 5.28 -11.42
N ALA A 109 6.71 5.72 -11.10
CA ALA A 109 5.53 5.55 -11.94
C ALA A 109 5.74 6.14 -13.35
N ARG A 110 6.30 7.35 -13.45
CA ARG A 110 6.61 7.99 -14.74
C ARG A 110 7.63 7.21 -15.57
N ARG A 111 8.58 6.53 -14.93
CA ARG A 111 9.56 5.67 -15.61
C ARG A 111 8.93 4.34 -16.03
N ALA A 112 8.14 3.73 -15.15
CA ALA A 112 7.43 2.49 -15.42
C ALA A 112 6.40 2.65 -16.55
N SER A 113 5.69 3.78 -16.61
CA SER A 113 4.68 4.04 -17.65
C SER A 113 5.26 4.19 -19.05
N ARG A 114 6.55 4.54 -19.16
CA ARG A 114 7.25 4.65 -20.46
C ARG A 114 7.74 3.31 -20.98
N THR A 115 7.78 2.29 -20.11
CA THR A 115 8.33 0.99 -20.47
C THR A 115 7.19 0.01 -20.71
N SER A 116 6.95 -0.35 -21.97
CA SER A 116 5.95 -1.36 -22.34
C SER A 116 6.48 -2.79 -22.10
N ARG A 117 6.75 -3.12 -20.83
CA ARG A 117 7.12 -4.47 -20.41
C ARG A 117 5.88 -5.27 -20.01
N PRO A 118 5.82 -6.58 -20.32
CA PRO A 118 4.78 -7.45 -19.78
C PRO A 118 4.79 -7.39 -18.25
N GLY A 119 3.62 -7.23 -17.64
CA GLY A 119 3.49 -6.99 -16.18
C GLY A 119 3.65 -5.53 -15.73
N GLY A 120 3.93 -4.58 -16.64
CA GLY A 120 4.06 -3.16 -16.31
C GLY A 120 2.78 -2.51 -15.75
N ALA A 121 1.61 -2.97 -16.18
CA ALA A 121 0.33 -2.50 -15.63
C ALA A 121 0.16 -2.91 -14.15
N HIS A 122 0.60 -4.12 -13.78
CA HIS A 122 0.52 -4.59 -12.40
C HIS A 122 1.46 -3.79 -11.49
N SER A 123 2.71 -3.58 -11.91
CA SER A 123 3.66 -2.78 -11.14
C SER A 123 3.23 -1.32 -11.00
N LEU A 124 2.66 -0.72 -12.07
CA LEU A 124 2.06 0.62 -11.99
C LEU A 124 0.92 0.68 -10.97
N ASN A 125 0.03 -0.32 -10.97
CA ASN A 125 -1.07 -0.38 -10.01
C ASN A 125 -0.56 -0.47 -8.57
N GLN A 126 0.50 -1.25 -8.30
CA GLN A 126 1.14 -1.30 -6.99
C GLN A 126 1.73 0.05 -6.57
N ILE A 127 2.40 0.76 -7.48
CA ILE A 127 2.97 2.09 -7.21
C ILE A 127 1.84 3.08 -6.87
N TYR A 128 0.75 3.09 -7.64
CA TYR A 128 -0.39 3.95 -7.37
C TYR A 128 -1.12 3.58 -6.08
N ALA A 129 -1.22 2.28 -5.74
CA ALA A 129 -1.76 1.85 -4.46
C ALA A 129 -0.93 2.37 -3.29
N ARG A 130 0.40 2.28 -3.38
CA ARG A 130 1.31 2.87 -2.37
C ARG A 130 1.15 4.38 -2.26
N ILE A 131 1.08 5.11 -3.38
CA ILE A 131 0.83 6.57 -3.37
C ILE A 131 -0.49 6.90 -2.66
N ARG A 132 -1.57 6.16 -2.93
CA ARG A 132 -2.87 6.38 -2.27
C ARG A 132 -2.79 6.14 -0.76
N ARG A 133 -2.12 5.05 -0.33
CA ARG A 133 -1.91 4.76 1.09
C ARG A 133 -1.11 5.88 1.79
N LEU A 134 -0.03 6.35 1.18
CA LEU A 134 0.75 7.47 1.73
C LEU A 134 -0.05 8.77 1.82
N ASN A 135 -0.91 9.07 0.84
CA ASN A 135 -1.79 10.24 0.92
C ASN A 135 -2.82 10.11 2.05
N ALA A 136 -3.38 8.92 2.26
CA ALA A 136 -4.30 8.67 3.37
C ALA A 136 -3.58 8.86 4.72
N LEU A 137 -2.38 8.31 4.85
CA LEU A 137 -1.57 8.46 6.06
C LEU A 137 -1.18 9.93 6.32
N LEU A 138 -0.93 10.71 5.26
CA LEU A 138 -0.70 12.16 5.40
C LEU A 138 -1.92 12.88 5.97
N ALA A 139 -3.14 12.50 5.56
CA ALA A 139 -4.37 13.05 6.13
C ALA A 139 -4.54 12.62 7.59
N GLU A 140 -4.28 11.34 7.90
CA GLU A 140 -4.34 10.81 9.26
C GLU A 140 -3.35 11.52 10.21
N ILE A 141 -2.16 11.92 9.76
CA ILE A 141 -1.19 12.66 10.59
C ILE A 141 -1.74 14.00 11.09
N LEU A 142 -2.57 14.66 10.30
CA LEU A 142 -3.16 15.95 10.68
C LEU A 142 -4.14 15.79 11.85
N GLU A 143 -4.84 14.65 11.90
CA GLU A 143 -5.87 14.33 12.89
C GLU A 143 -5.35 13.41 14.03
N ALA A 144 -4.16 12.83 13.88
CA ALA A 144 -3.61 11.85 14.81
C ALA A 144 -3.26 12.45 16.17
N SER A 145 -3.43 11.63 17.21
CA SER A 145 -2.98 11.97 18.56
C SER A 145 -1.46 12.01 18.65
N LEU A 146 -0.95 12.83 19.58
CA LEU A 146 0.48 13.01 19.81
C LEU A 146 1.20 11.69 20.14
N ASP A 147 0.55 10.76 20.87
CA ASP A 147 1.15 9.46 21.17
C ASP A 147 1.31 8.57 19.93
N LEU A 148 0.34 8.61 19.01
CA LEU A 148 0.45 7.89 17.73
C LEU A 148 1.57 8.48 16.88
N LEU A 149 1.67 9.81 16.83
CA LEU A 149 2.75 10.50 16.12
C LEU A 149 4.13 10.16 16.68
N ARG A 150 4.28 10.07 18.01
CA ARG A 150 5.53 9.64 18.65
C ARG A 150 5.88 8.21 18.29
N ARG A 151 4.92 7.28 18.37
CA ARG A 151 5.14 5.87 18.01
C ARG A 151 5.56 5.74 16.54
N LEU A 152 4.87 6.44 15.64
CA LEU A 152 5.21 6.46 14.23
C LEU A 152 6.60 7.08 13.99
N PHE A 153 6.92 8.17 14.68
CA PHE A 153 8.22 8.82 14.59
C PHE A 153 9.37 7.91 15.05
N ILE A 154 9.20 7.21 16.17
CA ILE A 154 10.18 6.22 16.66
C ILE A 154 10.37 5.13 15.61
N ARG A 155 9.25 4.56 15.12
CA ARG A 155 9.29 3.48 14.13
C ARG A 155 10.02 3.86 12.84
N VAL A 156 9.78 5.07 12.34
CA VAL A 156 10.33 5.54 11.06
C VAL A 156 11.76 6.07 11.19
N PHE A 157 12.03 6.90 12.20
CA PHE A 157 13.31 7.63 12.30
C PHE A 157 14.32 7.01 13.26
N ILE A 158 13.87 6.23 14.25
CA ILE A 158 14.77 5.56 15.20
C ILE A 158 14.97 4.10 14.78
N ASP A 159 13.89 3.41 14.44
CA ASP A 159 13.95 2.00 14.05
C ASP A 159 14.18 1.80 12.54
N HIS A 160 14.21 2.89 11.76
CA HIS A 160 14.41 2.89 10.30
C HIS A 160 13.47 1.95 9.54
N GLN A 161 12.26 1.74 10.06
CA GLN A 161 11.29 0.88 9.41
C GLN A 161 10.60 1.61 8.26
N PRO A 162 10.33 0.91 7.14
CA PRO A 162 9.53 1.48 6.07
C PRO A 162 8.11 1.76 6.56
N ILE A 163 7.50 2.82 6.03
CA ILE A 163 6.14 3.22 6.38
C ILE A 163 5.11 2.19 5.84
N LEU A 164 5.42 1.55 4.70
CA LEU A 164 4.56 0.59 3.99
C LEU A 164 5.34 -0.65 3.52
#